data_AF-A0A4Q3YE81-F1
#
_entry.id   AF-A0A4Q3YE81-F1
#
_cell.length_a   1.000
_cell.length_b   1.000
_cell.length_c   1.000
_cell.angle_alpha   90.00
_cell.angle_beta   90.00
_cell.angle_gamma   90.00
#
_symmetry.space_group_name_H-M   'P 1'
#
loop_
_entity.id
_entity.type
_entity.pdbx_description
1 polymer ?
#
loop_
_entity_poly.entity_id
_entity_poly.type
_entity_poly.pdbx_seq_one_letter_code
_entity_poly.pdbx_strand_id
1 'polypeptide(L)'
;MLPLKIQSLDPAAEPEPTLVATEISGTQIELPVFPSRAQQLAEGLETRQSTADGEVMVTIFKADTDYQKSYFFRKDPCWKLVRIRDDSL
;
A
#
# COMPACT_ATOMS: atom_id res chain seq x y z
N MET A 1 -13.76 2.36 -14.08
CA MET A 1 -12.62 2.40 -13.12
C MET A 1 -12.96 1.44 -12.00
N LEU A 2 -12.09 0.46 -11.73
CA LEU A 2 -12.29 -0.42 -10.58
C LEU A 2 -11.98 0.40 -9.31
N PRO A 3 -12.74 0.24 -8.22
CA PRO A 3 -12.44 0.91 -6.97
C PRO A 3 -11.08 0.42 -6.43
N LEU A 4 -10.32 1.32 -5.81
CA LEU A 4 -9.08 0.99 -5.14
C LEU A 4 -9.42 0.49 -3.73
N LYS A 5 -8.92 -0.70 -3.38
CA LYS A 5 -9.06 -1.21 -2.02
C LYS A 5 -7.94 -0.66 -1.14
N ILE A 6 -8.28 0.05 -0.08
CA ILE A 6 -7.31 0.49 0.93
C ILE A 6 -7.54 -0.35 2.18
N GLN A 7 -6.48 -0.95 2.68
CA GLN A 7 -6.47 -1.67 3.95
C GLN A 7 -5.54 -0.94 4.90
N SER A 8 -5.95 -0.74 6.15
CA SER A 8 -5.09 -0.17 7.18
C SER A 8 -5.29 -0.95 8.46
N LEU A 9 -4.22 -1.07 9.24
CA LEU A 9 -4.31 -1.61 10.58
C LEU A 9 -5.08 -0.62 11.47
N ASP A 10 -6.11 -1.11 12.17
CA ASP A 10 -6.80 -0.38 13.24
C ASP A 10 -6.18 -0.80 14.59
N PRO A 11 -5.33 0.05 15.20
CA PRO A 11 -4.67 -0.27 16.47
C PRO A 11 -5.63 -0.20 17.67
N ALA A 12 -6.83 0.35 17.51
CA ALA A 12 -7.82 0.47 18.57
C ALA A 12 -8.79 -0.73 18.63
N ALA A 13 -8.68 -1.68 17.70
CA ALA A 13 -9.45 -2.92 17.73
C ALA A 13 -9.00 -3.81 18.90
N GLU A 14 -9.94 -4.21 19.76
CA GLU A 14 -9.71 -5.16 20.86
C GLU A 14 -10.22 -6.56 20.48
N PRO A 15 -9.52 -7.66 20.84
CA PRO A 15 -8.32 -7.72 21.68
C PRO A 15 -6.99 -7.52 20.94
N GLU A 16 -6.98 -7.56 19.59
CA GLU A 16 -5.78 -7.36 18.76
C GLU A 16 -6.09 -6.44 17.56
N PRO A 17 -5.10 -5.67 17.08
CA PRO A 17 -5.25 -4.82 15.90
C PRO A 17 -5.77 -5.59 14.68
N THR A 18 -6.77 -5.03 13.99
CA THR A 18 -7.43 -5.67 12.85
C THR A 18 -7.24 -4.87 11.56
N LEU A 19 -7.08 -5.57 10.44
CA LEU A 19 -7.06 -4.93 9.12
C LEU A 19 -8.48 -4.46 8.73
N VAL A 20 -8.67 -3.15 8.68
CA VAL A 20 -9.91 -2.54 8.17
C VAL A 20 -9.74 -2.26 6.69
N ALA A 21 -10.71 -2.69 5.89
CA ALA A 21 -10.71 -2.50 4.45
C ALA A 21 -11.80 -1.52 3.99
N THR A 22 -11.42 -0.55 3.18
CA THR A 22 -12.30 0.44 2.57
C THR A 22 -12.11 0.43 1.05
N GLU A 23 -13.20 0.48 0.31
CA GLU A 23 -13.16 0.66 -1.15
C GLU A 23 -13.34 2.13 -1.49
N ILE A 24 -12.35 2.72 -2.16
CA ILE A 24 -12.37 4.12 -2.55
C ILE A 24 -12.51 4.21 -4.07
N SER A 25 -13.52 4.94 -4.53
CA SER A 25 -13.64 5.29 -5.95
C SER A 25 -12.48 6.21 -6.34
N GLY A 26 -11.91 6.04 -7.53
CA GLY A 26 -10.77 6.85 -7.98
C GLY A 26 -10.97 8.38 -8.00
N THR A 27 -12.20 8.90 -7.93
CA THR A 27 -12.48 10.34 -7.74
C THR A 27 -12.19 10.86 -6.34
N GLN A 28 -12.04 9.95 -5.36
CA GLN A 28 -11.79 10.24 -3.95
C GLN A 28 -10.36 9.88 -3.53
N ILE A 29 -9.53 9.45 -4.48
CA ILE A 29 -8.11 9.17 -4.23
C ILE A 29 -7.34 10.47 -4.16
N GLU A 30 -6.75 10.76 -3.00
CA GLU A 30 -5.77 11.82 -2.86
C GLU A 30 -4.40 11.35 -3.40
N LEU A 31 -3.83 12.14 -4.30
CA LEU A 31 -2.53 11.87 -4.93
C LEU A 31 -1.44 12.74 -4.28
N PRO A 32 -0.19 12.23 -4.21
CA PRO A 32 0.31 10.98 -4.77
C PRO A 32 0.08 9.77 -3.84
N VAL A 33 -0.49 8.70 -4.37
CA VAL A 33 -0.68 7.44 -3.62
C VAL A 33 0.61 6.65 -3.43
N PHE A 34 1.66 6.92 -4.21
CA PHE A 34 2.92 6.18 -4.20
C PHE A 34 4.08 7.18 -4.21
N PRO A 35 5.02 7.11 -3.25
CA PRO A 35 6.13 8.06 -3.19
C PRO A 35 7.10 7.82 -4.34
N SER A 36 7.60 8.91 -4.92
CA SER A 36 8.63 8.86 -5.95
C SER A 36 9.96 8.32 -5.39
N ARG A 37 10.85 7.85 -6.26
CA ARG A 37 12.19 7.39 -5.84
C ARG A 37 13.00 8.46 -5.10
N ALA A 38 12.84 9.73 -5.49
CA ALA A 38 13.51 10.84 -4.81
C ALA A 38 12.98 11.05 -3.38
N GLN A 39 11.65 10.97 -3.19
CA GLN A 39 11.04 11.03 -1.86
C GLN A 39 11.48 9.86 -0.99
N GLN A 40 11.45 8.64 -1.54
CA GLN A 40 11.91 7.44 -0.83
C GLN A 40 13.34 7.61 -0.33
N LEU A 41 14.26 8.09 -1.17
CA LEU A 41 15.65 8.34 -0.76
C LEU A 41 15.77 9.44 0.30
N ALA A 42 15.01 10.54 0.16
CA ALA A 42 15.04 11.64 1.13
C ALA A 42 14.51 11.24 2.51
N GLU A 43 13.56 10.31 2.56
CA GLU A 43 12.90 9.86 3.79
C GLU A 43 13.55 8.60 4.41
N GLY A 44 14.56 8.04 3.73
CA GLY A 44 15.24 6.80 4.14
C GLY A 44 14.37 5.56 3.95
N LEU A 45 13.44 5.58 2.99
CA LEU A 45 12.58 4.44 2.66
C LEU A 45 13.32 3.46 1.75
N GLU A 46 13.11 2.19 2.04
CA GLU A 46 13.55 1.07 1.24
C GLU A 46 12.36 0.46 0.49
N THR A 47 12.66 -0.20 -0.64
CA THR A 47 11.63 -0.86 -1.46
C THR A 47 11.98 -2.33 -1.65
N ARG A 48 11.00 -3.20 -1.41
CA ARG A 48 11.03 -4.62 -1.75
C ARG A 48 9.93 -4.93 -2.76
N GLN A 49 10.25 -5.76 -3.75
CA GLN A 49 9.27 -6.22 -4.73
C GLN A 49 9.13 -7.74 -4.64
N SER A 50 7.91 -8.22 -4.81
CA SER A 50 7.58 -9.64 -4.85
C SER A 50 6.39 -9.86 -5.77
N THR A 51 6.25 -11.08 -6.28
CA THR A 51 5.16 -11.45 -7.17
C THR A 51 4.47 -12.67 -6.60
N ALA A 52 3.14 -12.60 -6.45
CA ALA A 52 2.31 -13.70 -5.96
C ALA A 52 0.93 -13.62 -6.63
N ASP A 53 0.34 -14.77 -6.95
CA ASP A 53 -1.04 -14.87 -7.47
C ASP A 53 -1.33 -13.99 -8.71
N GLY A 54 -0.33 -13.75 -9.55
CA GLY A 54 -0.46 -12.89 -10.74
C GLY A 54 -0.49 -11.38 -10.44
N GLU A 55 -0.26 -11.00 -9.19
CA GLU A 55 -0.08 -9.62 -8.72
C GLU A 55 1.38 -9.33 -8.42
N VAL A 56 1.80 -8.10 -8.68
CA VAL A 56 3.08 -7.57 -8.21
C VAL A 56 2.84 -6.76 -6.96
N MET A 57 3.48 -7.16 -5.87
CA MET A 57 3.47 -6.44 -4.60
C MET A 57 4.77 -5.64 -4.46
N VAL A 58 4.63 -4.33 -4.29
CA VAL A 58 5.72 -3.42 -3.97
C VAL A 58 5.55 -2.95 -2.53
N THR A 59 6.45 -3.34 -1.65
CA THR A 59 6.47 -2.91 -0.25
C THR A 59 7.49 -1.80 -0.08
N ILE A 60 7.03 -0.68 0.46
CA ILE A 60 7.87 0.44 0.89
C ILE A 60 7.90 0.40 2.42
N PHE A 61 9.08 0.38 2.99
CA PHE A 61 9.28 0.29 4.42
C PHE A 61 10.45 1.18 4.84
N LYS A 62 10.55 1.49 6.13
CA LYS A 62 11.70 2.18 6.68
C LYS A 62 12.33 1.30 7.74
N ALA A 63 13.59 0.93 7.54
CA ALA A 63 14.33 0.14 8.51
C ALA A 63 14.30 0.79 9.90
N ASP A 64 14.30 -0.05 10.94
CA ASP A 64 14.28 0.36 12.34
C ASP A 64 13.02 1.17 12.75
N THR A 65 11.95 1.11 11.96
CA THR A 65 10.64 1.67 12.29
C THR A 65 9.53 0.71 11.89
N ASP A 66 8.34 0.90 12.45
CA ASP A 66 7.14 0.16 12.07
C ASP A 66 6.49 0.67 10.78
N TYR A 67 7.09 1.64 10.07
CA TYR A 67 6.53 2.13 8.80
C TYR A 67 6.64 1.06 7.71
N GLN A 68 5.49 0.58 7.24
CA GLN A 68 5.40 -0.37 6.14
C GLN A 68 4.09 -0.22 5.36
N LYS A 69 4.21 0.04 4.06
CA LYS A 69 3.08 0.05 3.12
C LYS A 69 3.32 -0.85 1.93
N SER A 70 2.32 -1.66 1.59
CA SER A 70 2.34 -2.56 0.44
C SER A 70 1.35 -2.12 -0.63
N TYR A 71 1.82 -2.07 -1.87
CA TYR A 71 1.07 -1.67 -3.06
C TYR A 71 0.95 -2.86 -4.00
N PHE A 72 -0.27 -3.24 -4.33
CA PHE A 72 -0.58 -4.41 -5.14
C PHE A 72 -1.02 -3.98 -6.53
N PHE A 73 -0.28 -4.44 -7.53
CA PHE A 73 -0.51 -4.12 -8.92
C PHE A 73 -0.92 -5.35 -9.71
N ARG A 74 -1.94 -5.19 -10.55
CA ARG A 74 -2.35 -6.21 -11.51
C ARG A 74 -2.18 -5.67 -12.92
N LYS A 75 -1.72 -6.52 -13.84
CA LYS A 75 -1.55 -6.16 -15.25
C LYS A 75 -2.74 -6.69 -16.07
N ASP A 76 -3.62 -5.80 -16.51
CA ASP A 76 -4.72 -6.14 -17.42
C ASP A 76 -5.38 -4.89 -18.05
N PRO A 77 -5.16 -4.56 -19.34
CA PRO A 77 -3.95 -4.80 -20.15
C PRO A 77 -2.74 -3.94 -19.71
N CYS A 78 -2.98 -2.94 -18.86
CA CYS A 78 -1.97 -2.07 -18.25
C CYS A 78 -1.82 -2.38 -16.76
N TRP A 79 -0.70 -1.96 -16.17
CA TRP A 79 -0.54 -2.01 -14.72
C TRP A 79 -1.55 -1.10 -14.03
N LYS A 80 -2.28 -1.65 -13.07
CA LYS A 80 -3.27 -0.94 -12.25
C LYS A 80 -2.98 -1.24 -10.79
N LEU A 81 -2.95 -0.21 -9.97
CA LEU A 81 -2.96 -0.36 -8.52
C LEU A 81 -4.37 -0.82 -8.11
N VAL A 82 -4.48 -2.01 -7.55
CA VAL A 82 -5.77 -2.61 -7.15
C VAL A 82 -5.96 -2.59 -5.64
N ARG A 83 -4.86 -2.52 -4.88
CA ARG A 83 -4.90 -2.50 -3.43
C ARG A 83 -3.70 -1.78 -2.83
N ILE A 84 -3.95 -1.04 -1.75
CA ILE A 84 -2.93 -0.52 -0.82
C ILE A 84 -3.19 -1.17 0.52
N ARG A 85 -2.13 -1.59 1.21
CA ARG A 85 -2.19 -2.04 2.60
C ARG A 85 -1.18 -1.25 3.43
N ASP A 86 -1.66 -0.61 4.47
CA ASP A 86 -0.85 0.04 5.49
C ASP A 86 -0.76 -0.90 6.69
N ASP A 87 0.41 -1.49 6.85
CA ASP A 87 0.74 -2.38 7.97
C ASP A 87 1.51 -1.61 9.07
N SER A 88 1.54 -0.27 9.00
CA SER A 88 2.26 0.55 9.98
C SER A 88 1.52 0.63 11.32
N LEU A 89 2.29 0.75 12.40
CA LEU A 89 1.82 0.97 13.77
C LEU A 89 2.20 2.37 14.28
#